data_AF-A0A6L5GQ82-F1
#
_entry.id   AF-A0A6L5GQ82-F1
#
_cell.length_a   1.000
_cell.length_b   1.000
_cell.length_c   1.000
_cell.angle_alpha   90.00
_cell.angle_beta   90.00
_cell.angle_gamma   90.00
#
_symmetry.space_group_name_H-M   'P 1'
#
loop_
_entity.id
_entity.type
_entity.pdbx_description
1 polymer ?
#
loop_
_entity_poly.entity_id
_entity_poly.type
_entity_poly.pdbx_seq_one_letter_code
_entity_poly.pdbx_strand_id
1 'polypeptide(L)'
;MISYAEAKKRALDARAEYDYCTVRKDAYVFSCSKDEMCDGGPDAPIVILKEDGRALNFTGYIYDHLSEEDLDSFKLGSEKEKKYLEGESSL
;
A
#
# COMPACT_ATOMS: atom_id res chain seq x y z
N MET A 1 -10.30 -12.37 12.16
CA MET A 1 -10.00 -11.63 10.93
C MET A 1 -11.09 -10.60 10.70
N ILE A 2 -10.74 -9.32 10.59
CA ILE A 2 -11.71 -8.23 10.42
C ILE A 2 -12.23 -8.19 8.98
N SER A 3 -13.45 -7.69 8.81
CA SER A 3 -14.04 -7.49 7.49
C SER A 3 -13.43 -6.27 6.77
N TYR A 4 -13.58 -6.21 5.45
CA TYR A 4 -13.22 -5.03 4.66
C TYR A 4 -13.98 -3.77 5.14
N ALA A 5 -15.25 -3.91 5.52
CA ALA A 5 -16.03 -2.78 6.02
C ALA A 5 -15.48 -2.22 7.34
N GLU A 6 -15.06 -3.10 8.26
CA GLU A 6 -14.38 -2.68 9.49
C GLU A 6 -13.02 -2.05 9.20
N ALA A 7 -12.25 -2.63 8.28
CA ALA A 7 -10.97 -2.08 7.86
C ALA A 7 -11.12 -0.68 7.25
N LYS A 8 -12.11 -0.51 6.37
CA LYS A 8 -12.47 0.75 5.74
C LYS A 8 -12.81 1.83 6.77
N LYS A 9 -13.60 1.47 7.79
CA LYS A 9 -13.94 2.39 8.88
C LYS A 9 -12.70 2.82 9.66
N ARG A 10 -11.84 1.86 10.06
CA ARG A 10 -10.59 2.17 10.77
C ARG A 10 -9.63 3.02 9.95
N ALA A 11 -9.55 2.76 8.63
CA ALA A 11 -8.76 3.57 7.73
C ALA A 11 -9.26 5.02 7.68
N LEU A 12 -10.59 5.24 7.63
CA LEU A 12 -11.18 6.60 7.68
C LEU A 12 -10.94 7.31 9.01
N ASP A 13 -11.04 6.57 10.13
CA ASP A 13 -10.74 7.12 11.46
C ASP A 13 -9.25 7.52 11.58
N ALA A 14 -8.36 6.80 10.90
CA ALA A 14 -6.92 7.07 10.90
C ALA A 14 -6.50 8.15 9.88
N ARG A 15 -7.18 8.25 8.73
CA ARG A 15 -6.96 9.24 7.67
C ARG A 15 -8.23 9.44 6.84
N ALA A 16 -8.60 10.69 6.63
CA ALA A 16 -9.87 11.05 5.99
C ALA A 16 -9.95 10.71 4.49
N GLU A 17 -8.83 10.57 3.79
CA GLU A 17 -8.81 10.47 2.33
C GLU A 17 -7.95 9.29 1.84
N TYR A 18 -8.59 8.41 1.08
CA TYR A 18 -8.01 7.36 0.22
C TYR A 18 -9.03 7.06 -0.88
N ASP A 19 -8.58 6.74 -2.07
CA ASP A 19 -9.42 6.40 -3.24
C ASP A 19 -9.18 4.95 -3.70
N TYR A 20 -8.13 4.31 -3.20
CA TYR A 20 -7.73 2.97 -3.61
C TYR A 20 -7.43 2.05 -2.42
N CYS A 21 -7.76 0.76 -2.57
CA CYS A 21 -7.41 -0.27 -1.59
C CYS A 21 -6.85 -1.52 -2.29
N THR A 22 -5.65 -1.93 -1.88
CA THR A 22 -5.07 -3.23 -2.24
C THR A 22 -5.38 -4.25 -1.14
N VAL A 23 -6.00 -5.36 -1.50
CA VAL A 23 -6.28 -6.46 -0.57
C VAL A 23 -5.14 -7.46 -0.62
N ARG A 24 -4.41 -7.60 0.50
CA ARG A 24 -3.38 -8.62 0.68
C ARG A 24 -3.92 -9.80 1.49
N LYS A 25 -3.15 -10.88 1.62
CA LYS A 25 -3.50 -12.06 2.43
C LYS A 25 -3.81 -11.69 3.88
N ASP A 26 -2.98 -10.82 4.43
CA ASP A 26 -2.81 -10.47 5.84
C ASP A 26 -3.24 -9.04 6.16
N ALA A 27 -3.42 -8.18 5.16
CA ALA A 27 -3.74 -6.77 5.37
C ALA A 27 -4.63 -6.15 4.28
N TYR A 28 -5.19 -4.99 4.59
CA TYR A 28 -5.80 -4.05 3.66
C TYR A 28 -4.94 -2.80 3.58
N VAL A 29 -4.44 -2.46 2.38
CA VAL A 29 -3.58 -1.29 2.17
C VAL A 29 -4.40 -0.22 1.47
N PHE A 30 -4.67 0.89 2.16
CA PHE A 30 -5.41 2.04 1.66
C PHE A 30 -4.43 3.14 1.23
N SER A 31 -4.55 3.60 -0.02
CA SER A 31 -3.64 4.58 -0.64
C SER A 31 -4.42 5.70 -1.32
N CYS A 32 -3.75 6.82 -1.57
CA CYS A 32 -4.21 7.87 -2.49
C CYS A 32 -3.52 7.67 -3.85
N SER A 33 -4.31 7.62 -4.92
CA SER A 33 -3.92 7.35 -6.30
C SER A 33 -3.42 5.91 -6.55
N LYS A 34 -3.76 5.39 -7.73
CA LYS A 34 -3.45 4.00 -8.13
C LYS A 34 -1.98 3.76 -8.50
N ASP A 35 -1.25 4.82 -8.84
CA ASP A 35 0.08 4.79 -9.47
C ASP A 35 1.17 5.56 -8.69
N GLU A 36 0.88 6.10 -7.51
CA GLU A 36 1.90 6.76 -6.68
C GLU A 36 2.20 5.91 -5.44
N MET A 37 3.40 5.33 -5.44
CA MET A 37 4.09 5.00 -4.19
C MET A 37 4.36 6.32 -3.47
N CYS A 38 3.46 6.72 -2.58
CA CYS A 38 3.66 7.91 -1.78
C CYS A 38 4.82 7.67 -0.80
N ASP A 39 6.01 8.11 -1.21
CA ASP A 39 7.28 8.03 -0.50
C ASP A 39 7.27 8.88 0.77
N GLY A 40 6.59 8.40 1.82
CA GLY A 40 6.69 8.94 3.18
C GLY A 40 6.18 10.39 3.34
N GLY A 41 4.95 10.55 3.80
CA GLY A 41 4.36 11.86 4.06
C GLY A 41 2.88 11.73 4.47
N PRO A 42 2.12 12.84 4.50
CA PRO A 42 0.66 12.78 4.69
C PRO A 42 -0.04 11.90 3.64
N ASP A 43 0.63 11.66 2.51
CA ASP A 43 0.14 10.83 1.42
C ASP A 43 0.45 9.34 1.53
N ALA A 44 1.25 8.93 2.51
CA ALA A 44 1.67 7.54 2.69
C ALA A 44 0.48 6.58 2.90
N PRO A 45 0.54 5.35 2.36
CA PRO A 45 -0.52 4.36 2.54
C PRO A 45 -0.72 3.99 4.02
N ILE A 46 -1.99 3.75 4.39
CA ILE A 46 -2.36 3.18 5.67
C ILE A 46 -2.65 1.69 5.50
N VAL A 47 -2.03 0.88 6.33
CA VAL A 47 -2.22 -0.55 6.33
C VAL A 47 -3.07 -0.95 7.52
N ILE A 48 -4.17 -1.66 7.29
CA ILE A 48 -5.00 -2.25 8.35
C ILE A 48 -4.79 -3.76 8.34
N LEU A 49 -4.22 -4.29 9.43
CA LEU A 49 -4.00 -5.73 9.58
C LEU A 49 -5.33 -6.46 9.68
N LYS A 50 -5.45 -7.57 8.94
CA LYS A 50 -6.67 -8.37 8.95
C LYS A 50 -6.85 -9.15 10.25
N GLU A 51 -5.76 -9.49 10.95
CA GLU A 51 -5.82 -10.30 12.17
C GLU A 51 -6.63 -9.61 13.27
N ASP A 52 -6.27 -8.37 13.59
CA ASP A 52 -6.75 -7.62 14.75
C ASP A 52 -7.25 -6.19 14.41
N GLY A 53 -7.03 -5.73 13.18
CA GLY A 53 -7.42 -4.41 12.74
C GLY A 53 -6.51 -3.28 13.17
N ARG A 54 -5.29 -3.56 13.66
CA ARG A 54 -4.28 -2.54 13.93
C ARG A 54 -3.96 -1.77 12.65
N ALA A 55 -3.86 -0.46 12.78
CA ALA A 55 -3.40 0.43 11.73
C ALA A 55 -1.88 0.61 11.83
N LEU A 56 -1.18 0.43 10.72
CA LEU A 56 0.26 0.64 10.57
C LEU A 56 0.50 1.63 9.44
N ASN A 57 1.60 2.38 9.53
CA ASN A 57 2.14 3.05 8.36
C ASN A 57 2.77 1.99 7.42
N PHE A 58 2.87 2.33 6.15
CA PHE A 58 3.35 1.40 5.14
C PHE A 58 4.78 0.88 5.45
N THR A 59 5.67 1.75 5.94
CA THR A 59 7.04 1.37 6.33
C THR A 59 7.05 0.32 7.45
N GLY A 60 6.27 0.51 8.51
CA GLY A 60 6.17 -0.45 9.61
C GLY A 60 5.60 -1.79 9.16
N TYR A 61 4.63 -1.77 8.25
CA TYR A 61 4.13 -2.99 7.63
C TYR A 61 5.20 -3.72 6.81
N ILE A 62 6.01 -3.00 6.04
CA ILE A 62 7.11 -3.59 5.27
C ILE A 62 8.13 -4.27 6.19
N TYR A 63 8.54 -3.62 7.27
CA TYR A 63 9.56 -4.16 8.18
C TYR A 63 9.08 -5.35 9.01
N ASP A 64 7.80 -5.38 9.41
CA ASP A 64 7.29 -6.35 10.38
C ASP A 64 6.56 -7.53 9.71
N HIS A 65 6.03 -7.34 8.49
CA HIS A 65 5.07 -8.28 7.89
C HIS A 65 5.37 -8.74 6.46
N LEU A 66 6.25 -8.06 5.72
CA LEU A 66 6.64 -8.53 4.39
C LEU A 66 7.83 -9.48 4.46
N SER A 67 7.72 -10.61 3.76
CA SER A 67 8.84 -11.52 3.53
C SER A 67 9.81 -10.92 2.49
N GLU A 68 11.04 -11.43 2.43
CA GLU A 68 12.00 -11.04 1.37
C GLU A 68 11.43 -11.25 -0.05
N GLU A 69 10.57 -12.26 -0.24
CA GLU A 69 9.90 -12.54 -1.51
C GLU A 69 8.86 -11.47 -1.89
N ASP A 70 8.14 -10.95 -0.90
CA ASP A 70 7.19 -9.86 -1.11
C ASP A 70 7.90 -8.54 -1.44
N LEU A 71 9.06 -8.29 -0.80
CA LEU A 71 9.91 -7.13 -1.07
C LEU A 71 10.42 -7.12 -2.51
N ASP A 72 10.81 -8.27 -3.04
CA ASP A 72 11.30 -8.38 -4.43
C ASP A 72 10.19 -8.17 -5.46
N SER A 73 8.96 -8.63 -5.17
CA SER A 73 7.80 -8.33 -6.02
C SER A 73 7.49 -6.83 -6.08
N PHE A 74 7.68 -6.12 -4.97
CA PHE A 74 7.54 -4.66 -4.91
C PHE A 74 8.63 -3.93 -5.70
N LYS A 75 9.91 -4.33 -5.54
CA LYS A 75 11.02 -3.76 -6.32
C LYS A 75 10.79 -3.94 -7.81
N LEU A 76 10.38 -5.16 -8.23
CA LEU A 76 10.15 -5.49 -9.63
C LEU A 76 8.99 -4.69 -10.25
N GLY A 77 7.97 -4.35 -9.47
CA GLY A 77 6.90 -3.42 -9.89
C GLY A 77 7.44 -2.02 -10.16
N SER A 78 8.23 -1.47 -9.23
CA SER A 78 8.82 -0.13 -9.37
C SER A 78 9.82 -0.01 -10.53
N GLU A 79 10.59 -1.07 -10.82
CA GLU A 79 11.52 -1.09 -11.94
C GLU A 79 10.82 -1.24 -13.30
N LYS A 80 9.72 -1.98 -13.36
CA LYS A 80 8.89 -2.06 -14.57
C LYS A 80 8.24 -0.71 -14.88
N GLU A 81 7.72 -0.02 -13.86
CA GLU A 81 7.09 1.29 -14.02
C GLU A 81 8.09 2.37 -14.49
N LYS A 82 9.31 2.37 -13.94
CA LYS A 82 10.41 3.21 -14.46
C LYS A 82 10.75 2.91 -15.92
N LYS A 83 10.79 1.62 -16.30
CA LYS A 83 11.09 1.22 -17.68
C LYS A 83 9.99 1.61 -18.69
N TYR A 84 8.73 1.69 -18.26
CA TYR A 84 7.64 2.21 -19.09
C TYR A 84 7.73 3.73 -19.27
N LEU A 85 8.03 4.47 -18.20
CA LEU A 85 8.19 5.93 -18.27
C LEU A 85 9.43 6.36 -19.06
N GLU A 86 10.53 5.59 -19.02
CA GLU A 86 11.73 5.85 -19.83
C GLU A 86 11.61 5.32 -21.27
N GLY A 87 10.57 4.52 -21.57
CA GLY A 87 10.32 3.92 -22.89
C GLY A 87 9.46 4.77 -23.85
N GLU A 88 8.81 5.84 -23.38
CA GLU A 88 7.99 6.76 -24.20
C GLU A 88 8.73 8.06 -24.58
N SER A 89 10.00 7.96 -24.96
CA SER A 89 10.70 9.04 -25.65
C SER A 89 11.50 8.53 -26.84
N SER A 90 10.80 8.09 -27.88
CA SER A 90 11.29 8.09 -29.27
C SER A 90 10.10 7.93 -30.23
N LEU A 91 9.49 9.06 -30.59
CA LEU A 91 8.86 9.27 -31.90
C LEU A 91 9.94 9.64 -32.91
#